data_AF-A0A2A2PTH2-F1
#
_entry.id   AF-A0A2A2PTH2-F1
#
_cell.length_a   1.000
_cell.length_b   1.000
_cell.length_c   1.000
_cell.angle_alpha   90.00
_cell.angle_beta   90.00
_cell.angle_gamma   90.00
#
_symmetry.space_group_name_H-M   'P 1'
#
loop_
_entity.id
_entity.type
_entity.pdbx_description
1 polymer ?
#
loop_
_entity_poly.entity_id
_entity_poly.type
_entity_poly.pdbx_seq_one_letter_code
_entity_poly.pdbx_strand_id
1 'polypeptide(L)'
;MFLSALELRNIIESSFLPKRCQCTLSPDLSMTVKVFGDHQTDQVDLHVTGIDASHLNGCREINDLIAGLRSDLAQQTTQSHYSPRSRAV
;
A
#
# COMPACT_ATOMS: atom_id res chain seq x y z
N MET A 1 -11.14 18.06 -12.11
CA MET A 1 -10.05 18.57 -11.25
C MET A 1 -8.98 17.50 -11.26
N PHE A 2 -7.75 17.82 -11.67
CA PHE A 2 -6.65 16.86 -11.67
C PHE A 2 -5.92 16.99 -10.33
N LEU A 3 -5.63 15.86 -9.67
CA LEU A 3 -4.79 15.82 -8.48
C LEU A 3 -3.33 15.81 -8.91
N SER A 4 -2.50 16.58 -8.21
CA SER A 4 -1.05 16.47 -8.37
C SER A 4 -0.54 15.14 -7.82
N ALA A 5 0.64 14.73 -8.28
CA ALA A 5 1.34 13.55 -7.76
C ALA A 5 1.49 13.58 -6.23
N LEU A 6 1.71 14.77 -5.64
CA LEU A 6 1.84 14.96 -4.20
C LEU A 6 0.51 14.78 -3.47
N GLU A 7 -0.57 15.35 -4.00
CA GLU A 7 -1.91 15.21 -3.41
C GLU A 7 -2.37 13.76 -3.43
N LEU A 8 -2.20 13.07 -4.57
CA LEU A 8 -2.54 11.66 -4.69
C LEU A 8 -1.79 10.79 -3.68
N ARG A 9 -0.46 10.99 -3.56
CA ARG A 9 0.36 10.28 -2.56
C ARG A 9 -0.13 10.58 -1.15
N ASN A 10 -0.37 11.84 -0.82
CA ASN A 10 -0.81 12.25 0.51
C ASN A 10 -2.17 11.63 0.90
N ILE A 11 -3.12 11.58 -0.04
CA ILE A 11 -4.44 10.94 0.17
C ILE A 11 -4.26 9.46 0.50
N ILE A 12 -3.47 8.76 -0.32
CA ILE A 12 -3.22 7.32 -0.14
C ILE A 12 -2.49 7.09 1.18
N GLU A 13 -1.36 7.76 1.43
CA GLU A 13 -0.57 7.60 2.65
C GLU A 13 -1.39 7.88 3.93
N SER A 14 -2.17 8.96 3.94
CA SER A 14 -3.03 9.32 5.08
C SER A 14 -4.12 8.28 5.34
N SER A 15 -4.56 7.55 4.32
CA SER A 15 -5.58 6.51 4.45
C SER A 15 -5.10 5.26 5.20
N PHE A 16 -3.79 5.08 5.39
CA PHE A 16 -3.23 3.93 6.12
C PHE A 16 -2.86 4.24 7.57
N LEU A 17 -3.07 5.48 8.04
CA LEU A 17 -2.83 5.82 9.45
C LEU A 17 -3.67 4.91 10.39
N PRO A 18 -3.11 4.48 11.53
CA PRO A 18 -1.82 4.87 12.11
C PRO A 18 -0.59 4.15 11.52
N LYS A 19 -0.76 3.18 10.62
CA LYS A 19 0.38 2.50 9.97
C LYS A 19 1.16 3.48 9.09
N ARG A 20 2.47 3.28 9.02
CA ARG A 20 3.31 4.05 8.10
C ARG A 20 3.09 3.53 6.68
N CYS A 21 2.71 4.41 5.77
CA CYS A 21 2.61 4.12 4.35
C CYS A 21 3.54 5.07 3.58
N GLN A 22 4.21 4.54 2.56
CA GLN A 22 5.06 5.29 1.65
C GLN A 22 4.59 5.04 0.22
N CYS A 23 4.19 6.10 -0.45
CA CYS A 23 3.77 6.10 -1.84
C CYS A 23 4.77 6.85 -2.70
N THR A 24 5.35 6.17 -3.68
CA THR A 24 6.25 6.78 -4.66
C THR A 24 5.59 6.72 -6.03
N LEU A 25 5.58 7.85 -6.75
CA LEU A 25 5.09 7.90 -8.13
C LEU A 25 6.25 8.26 -9.05
N SER A 26 6.50 7.39 -10.02
CA SER A 26 7.52 7.57 -11.04
C SER A 26 7.03 8.48 -12.19
N PRO A 27 7.94 9.05 -13.01
CA PRO A 27 7.56 9.93 -14.14
C PRO A 27 6.73 9.24 -15.23
N ASP A 28 6.78 7.92 -15.31
CA ASP A 28 6.00 7.06 -16.19
C ASP A 28 4.57 6.79 -15.65
N LEU A 29 4.15 7.52 -14.61
CA LEU A 29 2.88 7.33 -13.91
C LEU A 29 2.73 5.96 -13.23
N SER A 30 3.85 5.26 -12.99
CA SER A 30 3.87 4.03 -12.20
C SER A 30 4.00 4.34 -10.71
N MET A 31 3.00 3.94 -9.94
CA MET A 31 2.97 4.11 -8.49
C MET A 31 3.41 2.83 -7.77
N THR A 32 4.19 3.04 -6.72
CA THR A 32 4.64 2.03 -5.76
C THR A 32 4.13 2.41 -4.38
N VAL A 33 3.49 1.46 -3.69
CA VAL A 33 2.97 1.61 -2.34
C VAL A 33 3.65 0.61 -1.42
N LYS A 34 4.17 1.11 -0.31
CA LYS A 34 4.77 0.31 0.76
C LYS A 34 4.06 0.62 2.07
N VAL A 35 3.52 -0.39 2.74
CA VAL A 35 2.95 -0.25 4.09
C VAL A 35 3.85 -0.99 5.05
N PHE A 36 4.25 -0.30 6.12
CA PHE A 36 5.15 -0.83 7.14
C PHE A 36 4.37 -1.32 8.36
N GLY A 37 4.87 -2.38 8.99
CA GLY A 37 4.31 -2.96 10.20
C GLY A 37 4.49 -2.09 11.43
N ASP A 38 3.62 -2.29 12.43
CA ASP A 38 3.53 -1.44 13.63
C ASP A 38 4.75 -1.54 14.55
N HIS A 39 5.50 -2.65 14.50
CA HIS A 39 6.52 -2.98 15.49
C HIS A 39 7.97 -2.91 14.98
N GLN A 40 8.17 -2.83 13.67
CA GLN A 40 9.51 -2.78 13.07
C GLN A 40 9.55 -1.74 11.96
N THR A 41 10.41 -0.74 12.13
CA THR A 41 10.55 0.40 11.21
C THR A 41 10.96 0.01 9.79
N ASP A 42 11.50 -1.20 9.62
CA ASP A 42 11.97 -1.74 8.34
C ASP A 42 11.11 -2.92 7.83
N GLN A 43 10.12 -3.37 8.60
CA GLN A 43 9.24 -4.45 8.15
C GLN A 43 8.18 -3.88 7.22
N VAL A 44 8.22 -4.29 5.97
CA VAL A 44 7.19 -3.98 4.97
C VAL A 44 6.16 -5.10 4.98
N ASP A 45 4.97 -4.80 5.50
CA ASP A 45 3.84 -5.73 5.52
C ASP A 45 3.27 -5.92 4.11
N LEU A 46 3.18 -4.83 3.34
CA LEU A 46 2.64 -4.80 1.97
C LEU A 46 3.56 -4.00 1.05
N HIS A 47 3.90 -4.58 -0.09
CA HIS A 47 4.65 -3.92 -1.17
C HIS A 47 3.96 -4.17 -2.50
N VAL A 48 3.43 -3.11 -3.10
CA VAL A 48 2.76 -3.14 -4.41
C VAL A 48 3.46 -2.17 -5.34
N THR A 49 3.80 -2.61 -6.54
CA THR A 49 4.49 -1.82 -7.58
C THR A 49 3.73 -1.91 -8.89
N GLY A 50 3.90 -0.93 -9.76
CA GLY A 50 3.30 -0.96 -11.11
C GLY A 50 1.83 -0.57 -11.13
N ILE A 51 1.36 0.17 -10.12
CA ILE A 51 0.00 0.72 -10.11
C ILE A 51 -0.05 1.86 -11.13
N ASP A 52 -0.92 1.74 -12.13
CA ASP A 52 -1.07 2.79 -13.14
C ASP A 52 -1.83 3.99 -12.57
N ALA A 53 -1.09 5.03 -12.21
CA ALA A 53 -1.65 6.25 -11.64
C ALA A 53 -2.34 7.13 -12.68
N SER A 54 -2.18 6.86 -13.98
CA SER A 54 -2.85 7.58 -15.06
C SER A 54 -4.37 7.44 -14.99
N HIS A 55 -4.85 6.37 -14.34
CA HIS A 55 -6.28 6.10 -14.14
C HIS A 55 -6.82 6.61 -12.81
N LEU A 56 -5.96 7.08 -11.89
CA LEU A 56 -6.34 7.57 -10.55
C LEU A 56 -6.78 9.05 -10.60
N ASN A 57 -7.69 9.37 -11.51
CA ASN A 57 -8.13 10.74 -11.77
C ASN A 57 -9.32 11.20 -10.93
N GLY A 58 -9.98 10.28 -10.22
CA GLY A 58 -11.17 10.57 -9.43
C GLY A 58 -11.12 9.94 -8.04
N CYS A 59 -11.93 10.50 -7.14
CA CYS A 59 -12.06 9.98 -5.78
C CYS A 59 -12.52 8.52 -5.73
N ARG A 60 -13.27 8.06 -6.75
CA ARG A 60 -13.74 6.68 -6.84
C ARG A 60 -12.57 5.72 -7.06
N GLU A 61 -11.77 5.99 -8.08
CA GLU A 61 -10.62 5.16 -8.45
C GLU A 61 -9.58 5.12 -7.32
N ILE A 62 -9.39 6.26 -6.63
CA ILE A 62 -8.51 6.33 -5.45
C ILE A 62 -9.07 5.51 -4.29
N ASN A 63 -10.37 5.59 -4.01
CA ASN A 63 -10.99 4.78 -2.96
C ASN A 63 -10.93 3.28 -3.28
N ASP A 64 -11.17 2.89 -4.54
CA ASP A 64 -11.09 1.49 -4.97
C ASP A 64 -9.65 0.96 -4.81
N LEU A 65 -8.63 1.78 -5.16
CA LEU A 65 -7.23 1.43 -4.90
C LEU A 65 -6.96 1.25 -3.41
N ILE A 66 -7.38 2.20 -2.56
CA ILE A 66 -7.20 2.12 -1.11
C ILE A 66 -7.89 0.89 -0.53
N ALA A 67 -9.11 0.59 -0.99
CA ALA A 67 -9.87 -0.58 -0.56
C ALA A 67 -9.12 -1.88 -0.93
N GLY A 68 -8.64 -1.99 -2.17
CA GLY A 68 -7.85 -3.13 -2.63
C GLY A 68 -6.58 -3.33 -1.81
N LEU A 69 -5.78 -2.26 -1.63
CA LEU A 69 -4.57 -2.30 -0.82
C LEU A 69 -4.83 -2.69 0.64
N ARG A 70 -5.93 -2.21 1.24
CA ARG A 70 -6.34 -2.62 2.60
C ARG A 70 -6.75 -4.08 2.67
N SER A 71 -7.44 -4.59 1.64
CA SER A 71 -7.78 -6.01 1.54
C SER A 71 -6.51 -6.87 1.41
N ASP A 72 -5.56 -6.49 0.57
CA ASP A 72 -4.28 -7.19 0.40
C ASP A 72 -3.48 -7.21 1.71
N LEU A 73 -3.39 -6.06 2.39
CA LEU A 73 -2.73 -5.94 3.70
C LEU A 73 -3.37 -6.86 4.75
N ALA A 74 -4.71 -6.96 4.78
CA ALA A 74 -5.43 -7.85 5.68
C ALA A 74 -5.16 -9.34 5.37
N GLN A 75 -5.05 -9.69 4.08
CA GLN A 75 -4.67 -11.04 3.66
C GLN A 75 -3.23 -11.39 4.03
N GLN A 76 -2.29 -10.47 3.90
CA GLN A 76 -0.89 -10.69 4.29
C GLN A 76 -0.72 -10.79 5.80
N THR A 77 -1.47 -10.00 6.57
CA THR A 77 -1.47 -10.08 8.04
C THR A 77 -1.95 -11.46 8.53
N THR A 78 -2.95 -12.07 7.87
CA THR A 78 -3.44 -13.40 8.25
C THR A 78 -2.48 -14.53 7.87
N GLN A 79 -1.71 -14.39 6.78
CA GLN A 79 -0.68 -15.36 6.40
C GLN A 79 0.58 -15.26 7.27
N SER A 80 1.00 -14.06 7.68
CA SER A 80 2.21 -13.89 8.49
C SER A 80 2.08 -14.42 9.92
N HIS A 81 0.85 -14.63 10.43
CA HIS A 81 0.62 -15.34 11.71
C HIS A 81 0.69 -16.87 11.57
N TYR A 82 0.66 -17.42 10.35
CA TYR A 82 0.85 -18.85 10.09
C TYR A 82 2.24 -19.12 9.49
N SER A 83 3.28 -18.83 10.27
CA SER A 83 4.52 -19.60 10.17
C SER A 83 4.42 -20.78 11.15
N PRO A 84 4.03 -22.00 10.73
CA PRO A 84 4.34 -23.17 11.52
C PRO A 84 5.87 -23.31 11.51
N ARG A 85 6.53 -22.80 12.54
CA ARG A 85 7.84 -23.30 12.96
C ARG A 85 7.65 -24.77 13.32
N SER A 86 7.79 -25.66 12.36
CA SER A 86 7.95 -27.12 12.52
C SER A 86 8.23 -27.67 11.13
N ARG A 87 9.37 -28.29 10.84
CA ARG A 87 9.89 -29.43 11.57
C ARG A 87 11.35 -29.66 11.19
N ALA A 88 12.21 -29.79 12.20
CA ALA A 88 13.44 -30.55 12.07
C ALA A 88 13.07 -32.04 11.91
N VAL A 89 13.68 -32.71 10.93
CA VAL A 89 14.00 -34.14 10.95
C VAL A 89 15.35 -34.29 10.27
#